data_AF-A0AAD0F211-F1
#
_entry.id   AF-A0AAD0F211-F1
#
_cell.length_a   1.000
_cell.length_b   1.000
_cell.length_c   1.000
_cell.angle_alpha   90.00
_cell.angle_beta   90.00
_cell.angle_gamma   90.00
#
_symmetry.space_group_name_H-M   'P 1'
#
loop_
_entity.id
_entity.type
_entity.pdbx_description
1 polymer ?
#
loop_
_entity_poly.entity_id
_entity_poly.type
_entity_poly.pdbx_seq_one_letter_code
_entity_poly.pdbx_strand_id
1 'polypeptide(L)'
;MRSKIIKILLFLFIGLECLAITNREKIEKDLKRLNITDPTMIAQTILIDEKMGSDRLSREEKEIYLEDLKKLADENPKNFYLSYPIARYYLDFEDDIEEVKKNRKYFDNYVDNVFQDEEKYLLNISYYRKIGDKEKAKKYYDDFMKKYANKWSGKIKLAGEYETDQEKVKKYVKEAFELLKKDIKNGNKDEVTDEEFFIAQIAYEQMMIQEILEKKEYQKAVDYYLDNIANKDYYTQSVLNMNGRKLAFQLHLIIQINEKHLNKNKENIKKIRDSKVYKELEKMGEIIKKI
;
A
#
# COMPACT_ATOMS: atom_id res chain seq x y z
N MET A 1 -42.84 17.50 1.49
CA MET A 1 -42.13 16.23 1.18
C MET A 1 -40.88 16.38 0.29
N ARG A 2 -40.70 17.48 -0.47
CA ARG A 2 -39.53 17.67 -1.36
C ARG A 2 -38.18 17.97 -0.67
N SER A 3 -38.14 18.47 0.58
CA SER A 3 -36.85 18.79 1.24
C SER A 3 -36.19 17.62 1.98
N LYS A 4 -36.92 16.55 2.30
CA LYS A 4 -36.32 15.34 2.91
C LYS A 4 -35.61 14.44 1.89
N ILE A 5 -36.09 14.40 0.64
CA ILE A 5 -35.48 13.62 -0.44
C ILE A 5 -34.17 14.27 -0.93
N ILE A 6 -34.09 15.61 -0.97
CA ILE A 6 -32.86 16.32 -1.35
C ILE A 6 -31.74 16.14 -0.30
N LYS A 7 -32.07 16.06 1.00
CA LYS A 7 -31.07 15.77 2.05
C LYS A 7 -30.55 14.33 2.02
N ILE A 8 -31.37 13.37 1.61
CA ILE A 8 -30.96 11.96 1.45
C ILE A 8 -30.08 11.79 0.20
N LEU A 9 -30.38 12.51 -0.90
CA LEU A 9 -29.52 12.56 -2.08
C LEU A 9 -28.19 13.26 -1.80
N LEU A 10 -28.16 14.31 -0.98
CA LEU A 10 -26.91 14.97 -0.57
C LEU A 10 -26.04 14.07 0.33
N PHE A 11 -26.65 13.24 1.19
CA PHE A 11 -25.93 12.26 2.02
C PHE A 11 -25.32 11.10 1.22
N LEU A 12 -25.92 10.72 0.09
CA LEU A 12 -25.34 9.73 -0.83
C LEU A 12 -24.07 10.25 -1.50
N PHE A 13 -23.96 11.57 -1.74
CA PHE A 13 -22.74 12.15 -2.32
C PHE A 13 -21.66 12.48 -1.28
N ILE A 14 -22.03 12.83 -0.04
CA ILE A 14 -21.05 13.11 1.03
C ILE A 14 -20.38 11.81 1.52
N GLY A 15 -21.03 10.65 1.37
CA GLY A 15 -20.40 9.33 1.57
C GLY A 15 -19.55 8.84 0.39
N LEU A 16 -19.54 9.55 -0.74
CA LEU A 16 -18.77 9.30 -1.96
C LEU A 16 -17.58 10.27 -2.12
N GLU A 17 -17.41 11.20 -1.17
CA GLU A 17 -16.28 12.12 -1.15
C GLU A 17 -15.01 11.39 -0.70
N CYS A 18 -14.30 10.80 -1.68
CA CYS A 18 -12.92 10.26 -1.65
C CYS A 18 -12.77 8.76 -1.96
N LEU A 19 -13.66 8.13 -2.75
CA LEU A 19 -13.24 6.89 -3.43
C LEU A 19 -12.25 7.29 -4.54
N ALA A 20 -11.00 6.85 -4.41
CA ALA A 20 -10.01 6.91 -5.47
C ALA A 20 -10.39 5.90 -6.57
N ILE A 21 -9.67 5.91 -7.70
CA ILE A 21 -9.78 4.79 -8.64
C ILE A 21 -9.16 3.54 -7.99
N THR A 22 -9.71 2.37 -8.25
CA THR A 22 -9.08 1.10 -7.85
C THR A 22 -7.79 0.86 -8.64
N ASN A 23 -6.87 0.03 -8.12
CA ASN A 23 -5.71 -0.42 -8.89
C ASN A 23 -6.10 -0.97 -10.27
N ARG A 24 -7.20 -1.73 -10.35
CA ARG A 24 -7.73 -2.28 -11.61
C ARG A 24 -8.04 -1.19 -12.63
N GLU A 25 -8.79 -0.17 -12.20
CA GLU A 25 -9.17 0.96 -13.06
C GLU A 25 -7.95 1.78 -13.49
N LYS A 26 -6.98 1.98 -12.58
CA LYS A 26 -5.71 2.66 -12.88
C LYS A 26 -4.92 1.89 -13.93
N ILE A 27 -4.74 0.57 -13.76
CA ILE A 27 -4.07 -0.30 -14.72
C ILE A 27 -4.76 -0.22 -16.08
N GLU A 28 -6.07 -0.38 -16.14
CA GLU A 28 -6.80 -0.34 -17.42
C GLU A 28 -6.63 1.02 -18.12
N LYS A 29 -6.73 2.13 -17.39
CA LYS A 29 -6.54 3.49 -17.91
C LYS A 29 -5.12 3.69 -18.44
N ASP A 30 -4.11 3.28 -17.67
CA ASP A 30 -2.71 3.45 -18.01
C ASP A 30 -2.30 2.59 -19.21
N LEU A 31 -2.76 1.34 -19.26
CA LEU A 31 -2.52 0.45 -20.41
C LEU A 31 -3.12 1.02 -21.70
N LYS A 32 -4.35 1.55 -21.64
CA LYS A 32 -4.95 2.25 -22.80
C LYS A 32 -4.11 3.46 -23.22
N ARG A 33 -3.56 4.23 -22.28
CA ARG A 33 -2.65 5.35 -22.56
C ARG A 33 -1.35 4.90 -23.22
N LEU A 34 -0.89 3.68 -22.97
CA LEU A 34 0.24 3.04 -23.65
C LEU A 34 -0.12 2.42 -25.02
N ASN A 35 -1.37 2.57 -25.47
CA ASN A 35 -1.94 1.89 -26.64
C ASN A 35 -1.98 0.36 -26.51
N ILE A 36 -2.07 -0.16 -25.28
CA ILE A 36 -2.31 -1.57 -24.99
C ILE A 36 -3.81 -1.73 -24.75
N THR A 37 -4.54 -2.11 -25.80
CA THR A 37 -6.01 -2.17 -25.78
C THR A 37 -6.58 -3.59 -25.91
N ASP A 38 -5.72 -4.60 -26.04
CA ASP A 38 -6.16 -6.00 -26.04
C ASP A 38 -6.76 -6.37 -24.67
N PRO A 39 -8.06 -6.74 -24.60
CA PRO A 39 -8.71 -7.08 -23.34
C PRO A 39 -8.05 -8.24 -22.61
N THR A 40 -7.46 -9.19 -23.34
CA THR A 40 -6.78 -10.35 -22.75
C THR A 40 -5.52 -9.91 -22.02
N MET A 41 -4.68 -9.10 -22.66
CA MET A 41 -3.49 -8.50 -22.04
C MET A 41 -3.84 -7.65 -20.81
N ILE A 42 -4.88 -6.83 -20.88
CA ILE A 42 -5.33 -6.00 -19.75
C ILE A 42 -5.74 -6.89 -18.57
N ALA A 43 -6.59 -7.89 -18.81
CA ALA A 43 -7.06 -8.80 -17.76
C ALA A 43 -5.91 -9.61 -17.13
N GLN A 44 -4.96 -10.09 -17.95
CA GLN A 44 -3.77 -10.79 -17.46
C GLN A 44 -2.87 -9.87 -16.62
N THR A 45 -2.66 -8.62 -17.06
CA THR A 45 -1.85 -7.64 -16.31
C THR A 45 -2.46 -7.35 -14.95
N ILE A 46 -3.78 -7.14 -14.88
CA ILE A 46 -4.50 -6.94 -13.62
C ILE A 46 -4.34 -8.14 -12.69
N LEU A 47 -4.50 -9.37 -13.21
CA LEU A 47 -4.34 -10.58 -12.40
C LEU A 47 -2.91 -10.73 -11.84
N ILE A 48 -1.91 -10.38 -12.65
CA ILE A 48 -0.49 -10.41 -12.24
C ILE A 48 -0.24 -9.38 -11.13
N ASP A 49 -0.74 -8.14 -11.29
CA ASP A 49 -0.59 -7.09 -10.28
C ASP A 49 -1.18 -7.53 -8.92
N GLU A 50 -2.40 -8.07 -8.94
CA GLU A 50 -3.07 -8.56 -7.74
C GLU A 50 -2.31 -9.70 -7.05
N LYS A 51 -1.79 -10.65 -7.84
CA LYS A 51 -1.02 -11.79 -7.31
C LYS A 51 0.32 -11.33 -6.76
N MET A 52 1.12 -10.66 -7.57
CA MET A 52 2.49 -10.28 -7.21
C MET A 52 2.54 -9.19 -6.13
N GLY A 53 1.54 -8.30 -6.12
CA GLY A 53 1.35 -7.26 -5.11
C GLY A 53 0.73 -7.78 -3.80
N SER A 54 0.21 -9.01 -3.76
CA SER A 54 -0.33 -9.60 -2.54
C SER A 54 0.77 -9.84 -1.51
N ASP A 55 0.50 -9.43 -0.26
CA ASP A 55 1.31 -9.81 0.90
C ASP A 55 1.15 -11.30 1.27
N ARG A 56 0.26 -12.02 0.59
CA ARG A 56 -0.09 -13.43 0.87
C ARG A 56 0.81 -14.44 0.17
N LEU A 57 1.39 -14.09 -0.97
CA LEU A 57 2.26 -15.02 -1.68
C LEU A 57 3.63 -15.12 -1.01
N SER A 58 4.12 -16.35 -0.82
CA SER A 58 5.49 -16.62 -0.41
C SER A 58 6.50 -16.26 -1.50
N ARG A 59 7.80 -16.27 -1.17
CA ARG A 59 8.85 -16.08 -2.16
C ARG A 59 8.78 -17.17 -3.24
N GLU A 60 8.64 -18.42 -2.84
CA GLU A 60 8.57 -19.58 -3.72
C GLU A 60 7.35 -19.50 -4.65
N GLU A 61 6.20 -19.04 -4.14
CA GLU A 61 5.01 -18.83 -4.97
C GLU A 61 5.23 -17.71 -6.00
N LYS A 62 5.94 -16.64 -5.64
CA LYS A 62 6.30 -15.55 -6.58
C LYS A 62 7.32 -16.00 -7.62
N GLU A 63 8.26 -16.87 -7.25
CA GLU A 63 9.24 -17.47 -8.17
C GLU A 63 8.57 -18.26 -9.30
N ILE A 64 7.53 -19.04 -8.98
CA ILE A 64 6.76 -19.81 -9.99
C ILE A 64 6.16 -18.89 -11.06
N TYR A 65 5.69 -17.71 -10.69
CA TYR A 65 5.13 -16.74 -11.64
C TYR A 65 6.18 -15.96 -12.43
N LEU A 66 7.43 -15.94 -11.97
CA LEU A 66 8.45 -15.04 -12.50
C LEU A 66 8.84 -15.36 -13.95
N GLU A 67 8.92 -16.63 -14.31
CA GLU A 67 9.31 -17.06 -15.66
C GLU A 67 8.27 -16.65 -16.70
N ASP A 68 7.00 -16.99 -16.46
CA ASP A 68 5.88 -16.59 -17.33
C ASP A 68 5.74 -15.07 -17.42
N LEU A 69 5.94 -14.38 -16.30
CA LEU A 69 5.89 -12.93 -16.22
C LEU A 69 7.00 -12.27 -17.05
N LYS A 70 8.22 -12.80 -17.01
CA LYS A 70 9.35 -12.31 -17.82
C LYS A 70 9.07 -12.45 -19.31
N LYS A 71 8.53 -13.60 -19.73
CA LYS A 71 8.15 -13.81 -21.13
C LYS A 71 7.10 -12.79 -21.58
N LEU A 72 6.05 -12.60 -20.78
CA LEU A 72 4.99 -11.64 -21.08
C LEU A 72 5.52 -10.19 -21.14
N ALA A 73 6.40 -9.82 -20.21
CA ALA A 73 7.04 -8.51 -20.18
C ALA A 73 7.99 -8.28 -21.37
N ASP A 74 8.70 -9.32 -21.83
CA ASP A 74 9.57 -9.25 -23.00
C ASP A 74 8.79 -9.08 -24.30
N GLU A 75 7.60 -9.69 -24.40
CA GLU A 75 6.66 -9.50 -25.52
C GLU A 75 5.96 -8.12 -25.46
N ASN A 76 5.88 -7.50 -24.27
CA ASN A 76 5.16 -6.26 -24.02
C ASN A 76 6.02 -5.24 -23.24
N PRO A 77 7.17 -4.79 -23.76
CA PRO A 77 8.16 -4.03 -22.98
C PRO A 77 7.67 -2.67 -22.49
N LYS A 78 6.64 -2.09 -23.11
CA LYS A 78 6.00 -0.84 -22.65
C LYS A 78 5.06 -1.04 -21.47
N ASN A 79 4.57 -2.26 -21.23
CA ASN A 79 3.67 -2.56 -20.14
C ASN A 79 4.44 -2.54 -18.80
N PHE A 80 4.55 -1.36 -18.20
CA PHE A 80 5.33 -1.19 -16.98
C PHE A 80 4.75 -1.97 -15.79
N TYR A 81 3.45 -2.33 -15.80
CA TYR A 81 2.83 -3.18 -14.78
C TYR A 81 3.33 -4.63 -14.80
N LEU A 82 3.93 -5.09 -15.90
CA LEU A 82 4.59 -6.41 -15.96
C LEU A 82 6.06 -6.34 -15.51
N SER A 83 6.74 -5.25 -15.85
CA SER A 83 8.16 -5.07 -15.49
C SER A 83 8.37 -4.70 -14.02
N TYR A 84 7.45 -3.94 -13.42
CA TYR A 84 7.50 -3.54 -12.01
C TYR A 84 7.60 -4.74 -11.04
N PRO A 85 6.71 -5.76 -11.08
CA PRO A 85 6.79 -6.90 -10.18
C PRO A 85 8.07 -7.72 -10.37
N ILE A 86 8.62 -7.80 -11.60
CA ILE A 86 9.92 -8.44 -11.85
C ILE A 86 11.04 -7.64 -11.17
N ALA A 87 11.05 -6.32 -11.35
CA ALA A 87 12.05 -5.44 -10.74
C ALA A 87 12.00 -5.52 -9.20
N ARG A 88 10.79 -5.51 -8.62
CA ARG A 88 10.57 -5.68 -7.17
C ARG A 88 11.08 -7.04 -6.69
N TYR A 89 10.79 -8.12 -7.41
CA TYR A 89 11.30 -9.45 -7.06
C TYR A 89 12.83 -9.46 -6.93
N TYR A 90 13.53 -8.88 -7.92
CA TYR A 90 14.99 -8.80 -7.91
C TYR A 90 15.56 -7.90 -6.79
N LEU A 91 14.84 -6.86 -6.39
CA LEU A 91 15.24 -6.04 -5.26
C LEU A 91 15.09 -6.79 -3.93
N ASP A 92 13.93 -7.43 -3.74
CA ASP A 92 13.51 -7.96 -2.44
C ASP A 92 14.06 -9.35 -2.15
N PHE A 93 14.25 -10.20 -3.17
CA PHE A 93 14.51 -11.64 -2.98
C PHE A 93 15.80 -12.16 -3.62
N GLU A 94 16.27 -11.57 -4.71
CA GLU A 94 17.50 -12.05 -5.37
C GLU A 94 18.73 -11.53 -4.64
N ASP A 95 19.60 -12.43 -4.17
CA ASP A 95 20.83 -12.07 -3.45
C ASP A 95 22.04 -12.00 -4.39
N ASP A 96 22.00 -12.67 -5.55
CA ASP A 96 23.04 -12.57 -6.57
C ASP A 96 22.96 -11.22 -7.31
N ILE A 97 23.90 -10.34 -6.98
CA ILE A 97 24.01 -9.01 -7.58
C ILE A 97 24.25 -9.06 -9.09
N GLU A 98 24.95 -10.07 -9.60
CA GLU A 98 25.17 -10.20 -11.04
C GLU A 98 23.88 -10.61 -11.77
N GLU A 99 23.05 -11.45 -11.15
CA GLU A 99 21.72 -11.76 -11.68
C GLU A 99 20.79 -10.53 -11.64
N VAL A 100 20.85 -9.71 -10.57
CA VAL A 100 20.13 -8.42 -10.53
C VAL A 100 20.58 -7.50 -11.67
N LYS A 101 21.89 -7.38 -11.92
CA LYS A 101 22.44 -6.57 -13.02
C LYS A 101 22.01 -7.08 -14.39
N LYS A 102 22.04 -8.40 -14.60
CA LYS A 102 21.61 -9.04 -15.85
C LYS A 102 20.14 -8.76 -16.18
N ASN A 103 19.31 -8.60 -15.16
CA ASN A 103 17.88 -8.30 -15.30
C ASN A 103 17.54 -6.80 -15.25
N ARG A 104 18.56 -5.91 -15.38
CA ARG A 104 18.41 -4.45 -15.43
C ARG A 104 17.34 -3.96 -16.41
N LYS A 105 17.15 -4.67 -17.54
CA LYS A 105 16.15 -4.32 -18.55
C LYS A 105 14.73 -4.12 -17.98
N TYR A 106 14.33 -4.88 -16.96
CA TYR A 106 13.00 -4.73 -16.36
C TYR A 106 12.88 -3.47 -15.50
N PHE A 107 13.98 -3.02 -14.90
CA PHE A 107 14.03 -1.73 -14.21
C PHE A 107 13.92 -0.58 -15.21
N ASP A 108 14.65 -0.66 -16.32
CA ASP A 108 14.63 0.36 -17.37
C ASP A 108 13.26 0.43 -18.05
N ASN A 109 12.67 -0.73 -18.41
CA ASN A 109 11.32 -0.79 -18.97
C ASN A 109 10.28 -0.10 -18.07
N TYR A 110 10.37 -0.27 -16.75
CA TYR A 110 9.50 0.44 -15.82
C TYR A 110 9.76 1.95 -15.83
N VAL A 111 11.01 2.37 -15.63
CA VAL A 111 11.42 3.78 -15.54
C VAL A 111 11.07 4.56 -16.81
N ASP A 112 11.23 3.94 -17.97
CA ASP A 112 11.03 4.59 -19.26
C ASP A 112 9.54 4.80 -19.57
N ASN A 113 8.65 3.97 -19.01
CA ASN A 113 7.23 3.96 -19.37
C ASN A 113 6.28 4.44 -18.26
N VAL A 114 6.70 4.43 -16.98
CA VAL A 114 5.84 4.88 -15.87
C VAL A 114 5.47 6.35 -15.99
N PHE A 115 4.20 6.68 -15.77
CA PHE A 115 3.69 8.05 -15.89
C PHE A 115 4.03 8.92 -14.68
N GLN A 116 4.12 8.31 -13.51
CA GLN A 116 4.46 8.95 -12.26
C GLN A 116 5.98 9.20 -12.24
N ASP A 117 6.37 10.47 -12.41
CA ASP A 117 7.79 10.82 -12.49
C ASP A 117 8.56 10.49 -11.21
N GLU A 118 7.90 10.53 -10.04
CA GLU A 118 8.53 10.20 -8.76
C GLU A 118 9.01 8.74 -8.68
N GLU A 119 8.24 7.80 -9.24
CA GLU A 119 8.55 6.37 -9.25
C GLU A 119 9.87 6.05 -9.97
N LYS A 120 10.22 6.87 -10.96
CA LYS A 120 11.49 6.74 -11.69
C LYS A 120 12.70 6.92 -10.77
N TYR A 121 12.61 7.86 -9.83
CA TYR A 121 13.66 8.06 -8.84
C TYR A 121 13.66 6.93 -7.82
N LEU A 122 12.47 6.57 -7.31
CA LEU A 122 12.33 5.55 -6.26
C LEU A 122 12.90 4.19 -6.67
N LEU A 123 12.62 3.75 -7.91
CA LEU A 123 13.14 2.49 -8.40
C LEU A 123 14.65 2.55 -8.63
N ASN A 124 15.18 3.66 -9.19
CA ASN A 124 16.62 3.82 -9.40
C ASN A 124 17.39 3.88 -8.07
N ILE A 125 16.89 4.59 -7.06
CA ILE A 125 17.48 4.61 -5.71
C ILE A 125 17.61 3.17 -5.19
N SER A 126 16.53 2.39 -5.29
CA SER A 126 16.49 1.01 -4.80
C SER A 126 17.45 0.10 -5.57
N TYR A 127 17.48 0.20 -6.89
CA TYR A 127 18.40 -0.56 -7.74
C TYR A 127 19.86 -0.27 -7.43
N TYR A 128 20.26 1.01 -7.42
CA TYR A 128 21.67 1.37 -7.19
C TYR A 128 22.12 1.02 -5.77
N ARG A 129 21.24 1.09 -4.77
CA ARG A 129 21.52 0.54 -3.44
C ARG A 129 21.73 -0.96 -3.48
N LYS A 130 20.85 -1.71 -4.15
CA LYS A 130 20.93 -3.18 -4.26
C LYS A 130 22.28 -3.61 -4.83
N ILE A 131 22.76 -2.95 -5.90
CA ILE A 131 24.03 -3.31 -6.54
C ILE A 131 25.27 -2.66 -5.89
N GLY A 132 25.11 -1.92 -4.78
CA GLY A 132 26.21 -1.31 -4.03
C GLY A 132 26.73 0.03 -4.57
N ASP A 133 26.11 0.62 -5.60
CA ASP A 133 26.48 1.93 -6.16
C ASP A 133 25.87 3.08 -5.32
N LYS A 134 26.51 3.35 -4.18
CA LYS A 134 26.04 4.35 -3.21
C LYS A 134 26.03 5.78 -3.77
N GLU A 135 26.94 6.10 -4.69
CA GLU A 135 27.04 7.43 -5.28
C GLU A 135 25.83 7.73 -6.18
N LYS A 136 25.50 6.81 -7.09
CA LYS A 136 24.31 6.98 -7.93
C LYS A 136 23.03 6.93 -7.11
N ALA A 137 22.93 6.02 -6.14
CA ALA A 137 21.78 5.98 -5.25
C ALA A 137 21.57 7.32 -4.52
N LYS A 138 22.65 7.92 -4.01
CA LYS A 138 22.59 9.24 -3.36
C LYS A 138 22.16 10.33 -4.34
N LYS A 139 22.70 10.34 -5.57
CA LYS A 139 22.32 11.33 -6.59
C LYS A 139 20.82 11.29 -6.88
N TYR A 140 20.26 10.11 -7.14
CA TYR A 140 18.81 9.99 -7.36
C TYR A 140 18.00 10.38 -6.13
N TYR A 141 18.49 10.08 -4.93
CA TYR A 141 17.84 10.49 -3.68
C TYR A 141 17.84 12.01 -3.51
N ASP A 142 18.96 12.69 -3.72
CA ASP A 142 19.07 14.14 -3.62
C ASP A 142 18.15 14.83 -4.64
N ASP A 143 18.11 14.34 -5.88
CA ASP A 143 17.24 14.86 -6.94
C ASP A 143 15.75 14.64 -6.60
N PHE A 144 15.40 13.46 -6.07
CA PHE A 144 14.06 13.17 -5.59
C PHE A 144 13.66 14.13 -4.46
N MET A 145 14.51 14.29 -3.45
CA MET A 145 14.21 15.15 -2.31
C MET A 145 14.08 16.63 -2.73
N LYS A 146 14.93 17.10 -3.64
CA LYS A 146 14.84 18.46 -4.20
C LYS A 146 13.48 18.72 -4.84
N LYS A 147 12.88 17.72 -5.49
CA LYS A 147 11.62 17.87 -6.23
C LYS A 147 10.37 17.51 -5.41
N TYR A 148 10.48 16.56 -4.50
CA TYR A 148 9.32 15.91 -3.87
C TYR A 148 9.27 16.02 -2.34
N ALA A 149 10.24 16.66 -1.67
CA ALA A 149 10.26 16.77 -0.19
C ALA A 149 8.96 17.29 0.45
N ASN A 150 8.24 18.16 -0.26
CA ASN A 150 6.99 18.77 0.20
C ASN A 150 5.72 18.03 -0.27
N LYS A 151 5.88 16.90 -0.99
CA LYS A 151 4.78 15.97 -1.30
C LYS A 151 4.71 14.86 -0.26
N TRP A 152 3.57 14.16 -0.23
CA TRP A 152 3.38 13.03 0.67
C TRP A 152 4.48 11.95 0.49
N SER A 153 4.86 11.62 -0.75
CA SER A 153 5.89 10.64 -1.09
C SER A 153 7.26 11.04 -0.52
N GLY A 154 7.63 12.31 -0.63
CA GLY A 154 8.86 12.85 -0.03
C GLY A 154 8.85 12.82 1.49
N LYS A 155 7.70 13.09 2.14
CA LYS A 155 7.56 12.97 3.60
C LYS A 155 7.70 11.53 4.08
N ILE A 156 7.12 10.57 3.37
CA ILE A 156 7.32 9.13 3.67
C ILE A 156 8.80 8.74 3.50
N LYS A 157 9.49 9.24 2.47
CA LYS A 157 10.92 8.98 2.30
C LYS A 157 11.79 9.57 3.41
N LEU A 158 11.47 10.77 3.90
CA LEU A 158 12.11 11.33 5.08
C LEU A 158 11.90 10.46 6.32
N ALA A 159 10.68 9.94 6.52
CA ALA A 159 10.36 9.07 7.63
C ALA A 159 11.11 7.72 7.60
N GLY A 160 11.36 7.17 6.41
CA GLY A 160 11.86 5.79 6.26
C GLY A 160 13.35 5.61 6.04
N GLU A 161 14.06 6.55 5.40
CA GLU A 161 15.43 6.27 4.90
C GLU A 161 16.58 6.80 5.76
N TYR A 162 16.40 7.92 6.46
CA TYR A 162 17.50 8.57 7.19
C TYR A 162 17.12 9.06 8.59
N GLU A 163 15.84 9.02 8.94
CA GLU A 163 15.38 9.54 10.22
C GLU A 163 15.29 8.43 11.25
N THR A 164 16.16 8.50 12.26
CA THR A 164 16.16 7.57 13.40
C THR A 164 15.37 8.12 14.59
N ASP A 165 15.11 9.43 14.61
CA ASP A 165 14.29 10.09 15.63
C ASP A 165 12.81 9.76 15.43
N GLN A 166 12.27 8.93 16.32
CA GLN A 166 10.89 8.46 16.26
C GLN A 166 9.86 9.61 16.28
N GLU A 167 10.15 10.73 16.95
CA GLU A 167 9.22 11.87 17.00
C GLU A 167 9.18 12.60 15.65
N LYS A 168 10.31 12.67 14.95
CA LYS A 168 10.34 13.21 13.58
C LYS A 168 9.70 12.26 12.58
N VAL A 169 9.91 10.95 12.71
CA VAL A 169 9.21 9.94 11.91
C VAL A 169 7.69 10.11 12.06
N LYS A 170 7.19 10.21 13.30
CA LYS A 170 5.79 10.52 13.63
C LYS A 170 5.29 11.77 12.95
N LYS A 171 6.03 12.87 13.07
CA LYS A 171 5.70 14.12 12.41
C LYS A 171 5.63 13.97 10.88
N TYR A 172 6.60 13.31 10.26
CA TYR A 172 6.64 13.17 8.81
C TYR A 172 5.53 12.28 8.25
N VAL A 173 5.19 11.16 8.89
CA VAL A 173 4.07 10.33 8.43
C VAL A 173 2.74 11.07 8.58
N LYS A 174 2.55 11.80 9.67
CA LYS A 174 1.37 12.66 9.85
C LYS A 174 1.28 13.74 8.76
N GLU A 175 2.36 14.45 8.49
CA GLU A 175 2.42 15.44 7.40
C GLU A 175 2.15 14.78 6.04
N ALA A 176 2.72 13.60 5.78
CA ALA A 176 2.50 12.85 4.55
C ALA A 176 1.03 12.52 4.35
N PHE A 177 0.37 11.99 5.39
CA PHE A 177 -1.03 11.58 5.30
C PHE A 177 -1.97 12.76 5.09
N GLU A 178 -1.73 13.90 5.74
CA GLU A 178 -2.52 15.11 5.53
C GLU A 178 -2.32 15.71 4.13
N LEU A 179 -1.09 15.66 3.59
CA LEU A 179 -0.81 16.02 2.19
C LEU A 179 -1.54 15.10 1.22
N LEU A 180 -1.51 13.79 1.45
CA LEU A 180 -2.18 12.79 0.63
C LEU A 180 -3.70 13.03 0.56
N LYS A 181 -4.34 13.25 1.72
CA LYS A 181 -5.78 13.62 1.77
C LYS A 181 -6.07 14.88 0.99
N LYS A 182 -5.21 15.89 1.11
CA LYS A 182 -5.36 17.17 0.41
C LYS A 182 -5.23 16.98 -1.11
N ASP A 183 -4.29 16.17 -1.58
CA ASP A 183 -4.08 15.87 -2.99
C ASP A 183 -5.30 15.14 -3.59
N ILE A 184 -5.84 14.13 -2.88
CA ILE A 184 -7.08 13.44 -3.25
C ILE A 184 -8.26 14.41 -3.31
N LYS A 185 -8.41 15.28 -2.30
CA LYS A 185 -9.49 16.28 -2.25
C LYS A 185 -9.41 17.28 -3.40
N ASN A 186 -8.21 17.64 -3.82
CA ASN A 186 -7.96 18.61 -4.89
C ASN A 186 -8.11 18.03 -6.31
N GLY A 187 -8.61 16.79 -6.44
CA GLY A 187 -8.88 16.17 -7.73
C GLY A 187 -7.74 15.34 -8.29
N ASN A 188 -6.65 15.13 -7.54
CA ASN A 188 -5.56 14.24 -7.93
C ASN A 188 -5.88 12.75 -7.65
N LYS A 189 -7.17 12.40 -7.66
CA LYS A 189 -7.69 11.07 -7.30
C LYS A 189 -7.28 9.96 -8.27
N ASP A 190 -6.86 10.36 -9.47
CA ASP A 190 -6.40 9.43 -10.50
C ASP A 190 -4.94 9.01 -10.31
N GLU A 191 -4.17 9.73 -9.48
CA GLU A 191 -2.77 9.38 -9.21
C GLU A 191 -2.61 8.42 -8.03
N VAL A 192 -3.56 8.44 -7.08
CA VAL A 192 -3.54 7.63 -5.86
C VAL A 192 -4.71 6.67 -5.88
N THR A 193 -4.47 5.37 -5.71
CA THR A 193 -5.53 4.36 -5.66
C THR A 193 -6.10 4.17 -4.26
N ASP A 194 -7.25 3.51 -4.16
CA ASP A 194 -7.83 3.09 -2.88
C ASP A 194 -6.83 2.24 -2.08
N GLU A 195 -6.07 1.36 -2.75
CA GLU A 195 -5.05 0.51 -2.15
C GLU A 195 -3.84 1.30 -1.63
N GLU A 196 -3.35 2.28 -2.39
CA GLU A 196 -2.25 3.17 -1.99
C GLU A 196 -2.66 4.06 -0.81
N PHE A 197 -3.86 4.65 -0.88
CA PHE A 197 -4.42 5.46 0.21
C PHE A 197 -4.61 4.64 1.48
N PHE A 198 -5.16 3.43 1.34
CA PHE A 198 -5.36 2.52 2.45
C PHE A 198 -4.06 2.20 3.19
N ILE A 199 -2.97 1.88 2.46
CA ILE A 199 -1.68 1.57 3.10
C ILE A 199 -1.15 2.78 3.87
N ALA A 200 -1.24 3.99 3.30
CA ALA A 200 -0.83 5.21 3.97
C ALA A 200 -1.66 5.50 5.23
N GLN A 201 -2.98 5.29 5.14
CA GLN A 201 -3.88 5.42 6.28
C GLN A 201 -3.53 4.42 7.39
N ILE A 202 -3.40 3.14 7.06
CA ILE A 202 -3.07 2.10 8.04
C ILE A 202 -1.73 2.37 8.74
N ALA A 203 -0.73 2.86 8.01
CA ALA A 203 0.55 3.27 8.60
C ALA A 203 0.36 4.43 9.60
N TYR A 204 -0.42 5.45 9.24
CA TYR A 204 -0.76 6.55 10.13
C TYR A 204 -1.51 6.08 11.39
N GLU A 205 -2.56 5.27 11.24
CA GLU A 205 -3.35 4.78 12.37
C GLU A 205 -2.52 3.88 13.30
N GLN A 206 -1.58 3.10 12.76
CA GLN A 206 -0.65 2.30 13.56
C GLN A 206 0.23 3.17 14.46
N MET A 207 0.67 4.32 13.96
CA MET A 207 1.51 5.24 14.74
C MET A 207 0.71 5.90 15.86
N MET A 208 -0.55 6.25 15.60
CA MET A 208 -1.44 6.76 16.64
C MET A 208 -1.67 5.73 17.75
N ILE A 209 -1.87 4.45 17.38
CA ILE A 209 -1.95 3.35 18.36
C ILE A 209 -0.65 3.23 19.15
N GLN A 210 0.52 3.31 18.49
CA GLN A 210 1.81 3.26 19.16
C GLN A 210 1.99 4.38 20.19
N GLU A 211 1.64 5.63 19.86
CA GLU A 211 1.70 6.76 20.80
C GLU A 211 0.82 6.54 22.04
N ILE A 212 -0.35 5.92 21.87
CA ILE A 212 -1.24 5.58 22.98
C ILE A 212 -0.61 4.48 23.85
N LEU A 213 0.03 3.48 23.23
CA LEU A 213 0.69 2.38 23.93
C LEU A 213 1.94 2.82 24.71
N GLU A 214 2.70 3.78 24.18
CA GLU A 214 3.84 4.39 24.88
C GLU A 214 3.43 5.05 26.21
N LYS A 215 2.19 5.57 26.27
CA LYS A 215 1.57 6.12 27.48
C LYS A 215 0.93 5.06 28.37
N LYS A 216 1.01 3.77 27.99
CA LYS A 216 0.38 2.62 28.67
C LYS A 216 -1.16 2.74 28.77
N GLU A 217 -1.79 3.49 27.88
CA GLU A 217 -3.24 3.69 27.83
C GLU A 217 -3.92 2.54 27.05
N TYR A 218 -3.75 1.30 27.52
CA TYR A 218 -4.08 0.09 26.74
C TYR A 218 -5.54 0.00 26.27
N GLN A 219 -6.52 0.36 27.12
CA GLN A 219 -7.93 0.34 26.73
C GLN A 219 -8.20 1.34 25.60
N LYS A 220 -7.59 2.54 25.67
CA LYS A 220 -7.72 3.56 24.64
C LYS A 220 -7.11 3.10 23.31
N ALA A 221 -6.05 2.29 23.33
CA ALA A 221 -5.50 1.71 22.11
C ALA A 221 -6.48 0.73 21.44
N VAL A 222 -7.17 -0.11 22.24
CA VAL A 222 -8.24 -0.99 21.74
C VAL A 222 -9.40 -0.19 21.17
N ASP A 223 -9.87 0.84 21.89
CA ASP A 223 -10.98 1.69 21.44
C ASP A 223 -10.60 2.43 20.15
N TYR A 224 -9.39 3.00 20.08
CA TYR A 224 -8.89 3.68 18.89
C TYR A 224 -8.84 2.74 17.67
N TYR A 225 -8.36 1.50 17.84
CA TYR A 225 -8.37 0.50 16.77
C TYR A 225 -9.79 0.20 16.28
N LEU A 226 -10.74 0.01 17.20
CA LEU A 226 -12.13 -0.29 16.84
C LEU A 226 -12.79 0.85 16.06
N ASP A 227 -12.50 2.10 16.44
CA ASP A 227 -13.09 3.30 15.86
C ASP A 227 -12.43 3.72 14.54
N ASN A 228 -11.11 3.52 14.41
CA ASN A 228 -10.30 4.06 13.32
C ASN A 228 -9.86 3.02 12.29
N ILE A 229 -9.88 1.73 12.64
CA ILE A 229 -9.47 0.64 11.75
C ILE A 229 -10.63 -0.36 11.59
N ALA A 230 -11.03 -1.03 12.66
CA ALA A 230 -11.81 -2.28 12.58
C ALA A 230 -13.18 -2.17 11.88
N ASN A 231 -13.80 -0.99 11.88
CA ASN A 231 -15.17 -0.78 11.40
C ASN A 231 -15.29 0.20 10.23
N LYS A 232 -14.18 0.58 9.59
CA LYS A 232 -14.22 1.55 8.49
C LYS A 232 -14.70 0.94 7.18
N ASP A 233 -15.20 1.79 6.29
CA ASP A 233 -15.84 1.37 5.04
C ASP A 233 -14.92 1.26 3.81
N TYR A 234 -13.60 1.38 3.98
CA TYR A 234 -12.61 1.32 2.88
C TYR A 234 -12.06 -0.08 2.57
N TYR A 235 -12.59 -1.16 3.17
CA TYR A 235 -12.17 -2.53 2.89
C TYR A 235 -12.79 -3.08 1.60
N THR A 236 -12.33 -2.57 0.45
CA THR A 236 -12.65 -3.20 -0.83
C THR A 236 -12.02 -4.60 -0.91
N GLN A 237 -12.56 -5.48 -1.75
CA GLN A 237 -12.00 -6.82 -1.93
C GLN A 237 -10.54 -6.77 -2.41
N SER A 238 -10.19 -5.77 -3.21
CA SER A 238 -8.82 -5.55 -3.70
C SER A 238 -7.87 -5.21 -2.55
N VAL A 239 -8.25 -4.22 -1.72
CA VAL A 239 -7.51 -3.86 -0.49
C VAL A 239 -7.29 -5.08 0.41
N LEU A 240 -8.34 -5.86 0.65
CA LEU A 240 -8.29 -7.07 1.47
C LEU A 240 -7.34 -8.12 0.87
N ASN A 241 -7.43 -8.38 -0.42
CA ASN A 241 -6.57 -9.37 -1.11
C ASN A 241 -5.09 -8.97 -1.07
N MET A 242 -4.78 -7.67 -1.18
CA MET A 242 -3.40 -7.18 -1.19
C MET A 242 -2.78 -7.02 0.20
N ASN A 243 -3.58 -6.64 1.21
CA ASN A 243 -3.09 -6.25 2.54
C ASN A 243 -3.71 -7.03 3.71
N GLY A 244 -4.33 -8.18 3.43
CA GLY A 244 -5.04 -8.98 4.42
C GLY A 244 -4.14 -9.43 5.57
N ARG A 245 -2.88 -9.82 5.31
CA ARG A 245 -1.96 -10.22 6.38
C ARG A 245 -1.55 -9.05 7.26
N LYS A 246 -1.33 -7.86 6.70
CA LYS A 246 -1.08 -6.65 7.50
C LYS A 246 -2.24 -6.36 8.46
N LEU A 247 -3.48 -6.44 7.98
CA LEU A 247 -4.67 -6.27 8.83
C LEU A 247 -4.77 -7.36 9.90
N ALA A 248 -4.49 -8.62 9.55
CA ALA A 248 -4.47 -9.73 10.50
C ALA A 248 -3.41 -9.53 11.60
N PHE A 249 -2.23 -9.02 11.23
CA PHE A 249 -1.18 -8.67 12.18
C PHE A 249 -1.62 -7.57 13.16
N GLN A 250 -2.25 -6.50 12.66
CA GLN A 250 -2.77 -5.42 13.52
C GLN A 250 -3.87 -5.91 14.46
N LEU A 251 -4.81 -6.70 13.92
CA LEU A 251 -5.86 -7.34 14.71
C LEU A 251 -5.22 -8.18 15.85
N HIS A 252 -4.23 -9.01 15.51
CA HIS A 252 -3.53 -9.85 16.48
C HIS A 252 -2.84 -9.03 17.57
N LEU A 253 -2.18 -7.92 17.21
CA LEU A 253 -1.56 -7.01 18.17
C LEU A 253 -2.57 -6.50 19.20
N ILE A 254 -3.74 -6.06 18.75
CA ILE A 254 -4.80 -5.51 19.61
C ILE A 254 -5.39 -6.58 20.53
N ILE A 255 -5.56 -7.81 20.04
CA ILE A 255 -5.94 -8.95 20.88
C ILE A 255 -4.88 -9.23 21.94
N GLN A 256 -3.59 -9.26 21.57
CA GLN A 256 -2.51 -9.48 22.53
C GLN A 256 -2.49 -8.40 23.62
N ILE A 257 -2.73 -7.13 23.26
CA ILE A 257 -2.84 -6.03 24.23
C ILE A 257 -3.99 -6.32 25.21
N ASN A 258 -5.15 -6.72 24.70
CA ASN A 258 -6.29 -7.06 25.55
C ASN A 258 -6.01 -8.24 26.49
N GLU A 259 -5.33 -9.27 26.00
CA GLU A 259 -4.98 -10.45 26.78
C GLU A 259 -3.94 -10.16 27.86
N LYS A 260 -2.87 -9.44 27.51
CA LYS A 260 -1.72 -9.19 28.39
C LYS A 260 -1.94 -8.06 29.38
N HIS A 261 -2.71 -7.03 29.01
CA HIS A 261 -2.79 -5.78 29.77
C HIS A 261 -4.20 -5.43 30.25
N LEU A 262 -5.24 -6.06 29.72
CA LEU A 262 -6.64 -5.77 30.07
C LEU A 262 -7.36 -6.99 30.66
N ASN A 263 -6.62 -7.91 31.27
CA ASN A 263 -7.16 -9.10 31.95
C ASN A 263 -8.10 -9.93 31.07
N LYS A 264 -7.81 -10.03 29.77
CA LYS A 264 -8.66 -10.74 28.80
C LYS A 264 -10.10 -10.22 28.82
N ASN A 265 -10.26 -8.89 28.81
CA ASN A 265 -11.58 -8.26 28.84
C ASN A 265 -12.49 -8.85 27.75
N LYS A 266 -13.56 -9.52 28.18
CA LYS A 266 -14.48 -10.25 27.30
C LYS A 266 -15.30 -9.32 26.41
N GLU A 267 -15.60 -8.12 26.87
CA GLU A 267 -16.34 -7.14 26.09
C GLU A 267 -15.50 -6.63 24.91
N ASN A 268 -14.21 -6.40 25.13
CA ASN A 268 -13.30 -6.05 24.04
C ASN A 268 -13.20 -7.16 22.99
N ILE A 269 -13.07 -8.43 23.41
CA ILE A 269 -13.07 -9.57 22.47
C ILE A 269 -14.37 -9.64 21.68
N LYS A 270 -15.52 -9.45 22.33
CA LYS A 270 -16.81 -9.42 21.66
C LYS A 270 -16.86 -8.34 20.58
N LYS A 271 -16.49 -7.10 20.92
CA LYS A 271 -16.43 -5.97 19.97
C LYS A 271 -15.47 -6.24 18.80
N ILE A 272 -14.32 -6.85 19.08
CA ILE A 272 -13.35 -7.23 18.05
C ILE A 272 -13.94 -8.27 17.10
N ARG A 273 -14.55 -9.35 17.61
CA ARG A 273 -15.21 -10.37 16.78
C ARG A 273 -16.38 -9.82 15.96
N ASP A 274 -17.09 -8.84 16.53
CA ASP A 274 -18.21 -8.19 15.86
C ASP A 274 -17.78 -7.19 14.77
N SER A 275 -16.50 -6.79 14.74
CA SER A 275 -15.96 -5.81 13.79
C SER A 275 -15.95 -6.31 12.34
N LYS A 276 -15.98 -5.35 11.40
CA LYS A 276 -15.94 -5.64 9.96
C LYS A 276 -14.64 -6.35 9.56
N VAL A 277 -13.49 -5.84 10.02
CA VAL A 277 -12.17 -6.43 9.73
C VAL A 277 -12.08 -7.88 10.18
N TYR A 278 -12.52 -8.20 11.41
CA TYR A 278 -12.48 -9.58 11.90
C TYR A 278 -13.30 -10.51 10.99
N LYS A 279 -14.53 -10.12 10.64
CA LYS A 279 -15.40 -10.94 9.78
C LYS A 279 -14.81 -11.17 8.40
N GLU A 280 -14.20 -10.15 7.79
CA GLU A 280 -13.56 -10.30 6.48
C GLU A 280 -12.31 -11.18 6.55
N LEU A 281 -11.44 -10.97 7.54
CA LEU A 281 -10.25 -11.81 7.73
C LEU A 281 -10.61 -13.26 8.07
N GLU A 282 -11.72 -13.49 8.78
CA GLU A 282 -12.23 -14.84 9.05
C GLU A 282 -12.64 -15.55 7.75
N LYS A 283 -13.39 -14.87 6.88
CA LYS A 283 -13.76 -15.41 5.55
C LYS A 283 -12.54 -15.72 4.70
N MET A 284 -11.47 -14.94 4.83
CA MET A 284 -10.22 -15.11 4.10
C MET A 284 -9.30 -16.20 4.68
N GLY A 285 -9.63 -16.74 5.87
CA GLY A 285 -8.81 -17.74 6.56
C GLY A 285 -7.56 -17.16 7.24
N GLU A 286 -7.48 -15.85 7.44
CA GLU A 286 -6.30 -15.17 8.00
C GLU A 286 -6.29 -15.16 9.54
N ILE A 287 -7.35 -15.66 10.17
CA ILE A 287 -7.44 -15.77 11.64
C ILE A 287 -6.90 -17.13 12.09
N ILE A 288 -5.63 -17.14 12.49
CA ILE A 288 -4.87 -18.35 12.85
C ILE A 288 -5.35 -18.98 14.17
N LYS A 289 -5.88 -18.17 15.09
CA LYS A 289 -6.51 -18.65 16.35
C LYS A 289 -7.88 -18.02 16.48
N LYS A 290 -8.92 -18.84 16.55
CA LYS A 290 -10.24 -18.42 17.03
C LYS A 290 -10.08 -18.04 18.51
N ILE A 291 -9.87 -16.75 18.75
CA ILE A 291 -9.88 -16.14 20.09
C ILE A 291 -11.30 -16.17 20.58
#